data_AF-A0A7K1WZF6-F1
#
_entry.id   AF-A0A7K1WZF6-F1
#
_cell.length_a   1.000
_cell.length_b   1.000
_cell.length_c   1.000
_cell.angle_alpha   90.00
_cell.angle_beta   90.00
_cell.angle_gamma   90.00
#
_symmetry.space_group_name_H-M   'P 1'
#
loop_
_entity.id
_entity.type
_entity.pdbx_description
1 polymer ?
#
loop_
_entity_poly.entity_id
_entity_poly.type
_entity_poly.pdbx_seq_one_letter_code
_entity_poly.pdbx_strand_id
1 'polypeptide(L)' 'MNFFKIKTSWSNSEFILIKLCMASAYILIGSYFHEFFKNYYTILIVVFTITVIWFVYQWLKKMKSQKQQ' A
#
# COMPACT_ATOMS: atom_id res chain seq x y z
N MET A 1 -9.27 -27.51 1.97
CA MET A 1 -8.62 -26.32 2.57
C MET A 1 -9.00 -25.10 1.75
N ASN A 2 -9.67 -24.12 2.37
CA ASN A 2 -10.18 -22.96 1.66
C ASN A 2 -9.20 -21.79 1.85
N PHE A 3 -8.31 -21.58 0.87
CA PHE A 3 -7.25 -20.55 0.88
C PHE A 3 -7.79 -19.15 1.19
N PHE A 4 -9.03 -18.86 0.81
CA PHE A 4 -9.71 -17.58 1.01
C PHE A 4 -10.19 -17.31 2.45
N LYS A 5 -10.10 -18.30 3.37
CA LYS A 5 -10.45 -18.14 4.79
C LYS A 5 -9.25 -17.90 5.71
N ILE A 6 -8.02 -17.90 5.19
CA ILE A 6 -6.83 -17.69 6.03
C ILE A 6 -6.71 -16.19 6.30
N LYS A 7 -7.38 -15.71 7.35
CA LYS A 7 -7.06 -14.42 7.94
C LYS A 7 -5.69 -14.57 8.61
N THR A 8 -4.64 -14.17 7.91
CA THR A 8 -3.31 -14.08 8.53
C THR A 8 -3.35 -12.93 9.52
N SER A 9 -3.58 -13.21 10.81
CA SER A 9 -3.45 -12.20 11.86
C SER A 9 -1.97 -12.05 12.18
N TRP A 10 -1.26 -11.26 11.36
CA TRP A 10 0.13 -10.90 11.64
C TRP A 10 0.18 -10.07 12.91
N SER A 11 1.09 -10.41 13.82
CA SER A 11 1.41 -9.51 14.92
C SER A 11 2.08 -8.25 14.36
N ASN A 12 1.89 -7.11 15.04
CA ASN A 12 2.48 -5.82 14.61
C ASN A 12 4.01 -5.90 14.45
N SER A 13 4.66 -6.78 15.24
CA SER A 13 6.09 -7.04 15.24
C SER A 13 6.56 -7.72 13.95
N GLU A 14 5.83 -8.72 13.46
CA GLU A 14 6.18 -9.43 12.21
C GLU A 14 5.98 -8.52 10.98
N PHE A 15 5.10 -7.53 11.10
CA PHE A 15 4.86 -6.53 10.05
C PHE A 15 6.05 -5.57 9.85
N ILE A 16 6.94 -5.42 10.84
CA ILE A 16 8.15 -4.58 10.75
C ILE A 16 9.11 -5.13 9.69
N LEU A 17 9.32 -6.45 9.66
CA LEU A 17 10.24 -7.09 8.72
C LEU A 17 9.77 -6.92 7.26
N ILE A 18 8.46 -7.07 7.03
CA ILE A 18 7.84 -6.82 5.72
C ILE A 18 7.97 -5.34 5.33
N LYS A 19 7.71 -4.41 6.25
CA LYS A 19 7.87 -2.96 6.01
C LYS A 19 9.31 -2.62 5.62
N LEU A 20 10.30 -3.17 6.33
CA LEU A 20 11.72 -2.95 6.04
C LEU A 20 12.10 -3.52 4.66
N CYS A 21 11.62 -4.71 4.32
CA CYS A 21 11.84 -5.35 3.02
C CYS A 21 11.22 -4.55 1.86
N MET A 22 9.99 -4.07 2.01
CA MET A 22 9.36 -3.22 1.00
C MET A 22 10.08 -1.87 0.86
N ALA A 23 10.48 -1.26 1.98
CA ALA A 23 11.23 -0.01 1.97
C ALA A 23 12.57 -0.15 1.24
N SER A 24 13.32 -1.23 1.49
CA SER A 24 14.58 -1.48 0.80
C SER A 24 14.38 -1.73 -0.70
N ALA A 25 13.35 -2.47 -1.10
CA ALA A 25 13.01 -2.67 -2.50
C ALA A 25 12.67 -1.34 -3.20
N TYR A 26 11.88 -0.46 -2.58
CA TYR A 26 11.55 0.85 -3.15
C TYR A 26 12.78 1.75 -3.30
N ILE A 27 13.68 1.75 -2.33
CA ILE A 27 14.94 2.50 -2.41
C ILE A 27 15.82 1.97 -3.54
N LEU A 28 15.96 0.64 -3.67
CA LEU A 28 16.74 0.02 -4.74
C LEU A 28 16.16 0.34 -6.13
N ILE A 29 14.84 0.21 -6.31
CA ILE A 29 14.20 0.54 -7.58
C ILE A 29 14.37 2.02 -7.90
N GLY A 30 14.14 2.89 -6.92
CA GLY A 30 14.29 4.34 -7.07
C GLY A 30 15.71 4.78 -7.38
N SER A 31 16.74 4.14 -6.80
CA SER A 31 18.13 4.49 -7.02
C SER A 31 18.68 3.98 -8.36
N TYR A 32 18.31 2.77 -8.78
CA TYR A 32 18.79 2.18 -10.04
C TYR A 32 18.03 2.66 -11.27
N PHE A 33 16.72 2.92 -11.15
CA PHE A 33 15.85 3.23 -12.29
C PHE A 33 15.34 4.68 -12.29
N HIS A 34 15.97 5.58 -11.52
CA HIS A 34 15.55 6.97 -11.39
C HIS A 34 15.30 7.65 -12.74
N GLU A 35 16.30 7.60 -13.63
CA GLU A 35 16.25 8.21 -14.97
C GLU A 35 15.10 7.66 -15.83
N PHE A 36 14.79 6.36 -15.70
CA PHE A 36 13.67 5.76 -16.40
C PHE A 36 12.32 6.32 -15.89
N PHE A 37 12.15 6.41 -14.57
CA PHE A 37 10.89 6.86 -13.98
C PHE A 37 10.66 8.36 -14.05
N LYS A 38 11.72 9.17 -14.19
CA LYS A 38 11.65 10.64 -14.25
C LYS A 38 10.63 11.15 -15.28
N ASN A 39 10.55 10.53 -16.45
CA ASN A 39 9.60 10.89 -17.51
C ASN A 39 8.13 10.55 -17.18
N TYR A 40 7.90 9.68 -16.20
CA TYR A 40 6.58 9.20 -15.81
C TYR A 40 6.10 9.78 -14.48
N TYR A 41 6.88 10.63 -13.81
CA TYR A 41 6.53 11.18 -12.49
C TYR A 41 5.16 11.87 -12.48
N THR A 42 4.84 12.66 -13.51
CA THR A 42 3.54 13.32 -13.60
C THR A 42 2.39 12.29 -13.57
N ILE A 43 2.48 11.24 -14.38
CA ILE A 43 1.45 10.19 -14.45
C ILE A 43 1.40 9.40 -13.14
N LEU A 44 2.55 9.02 -12.59
CA LEU A 44 2.64 8.28 -11.32
C LEU A 44 2.06 9.07 -10.16
N ILE A 45 2.31 10.38 -10.07
CA ILE A 45 1.76 11.26 -9.03
C ILE A 45 0.24 11.38 -9.17
N VAL A 46 -0.28 11.51 -10.39
CA VAL A 46 -1.74 11.55 -10.62
C VAL A 46 -2.39 10.25 -10.16
N VAL A 47 -1.86 9.10 -10.57
CA VAL A 47 -2.36 7.77 -10.16
C VAL A 47 -2.27 7.60 -8.65
N PHE A 48 -1.15 7.98 -8.03
CA PHE A 48 -0.96 7.92 -6.58
C PHE A 48 -1.99 8.79 -5.84
N THR A 49 -2.22 10.02 -6.29
CA THR A 49 -3.16 10.94 -5.64
C THR A 49 -4.59 10.40 -5.70
N ILE A 50 -5.03 9.93 -6.87
CA ILE A 50 -6.37 9.34 -7.05
C ILE A 50 -6.54 8.12 -6.15
N THR A 51 -5.55 7.22 -6.12
CA THR A 51 -5.62 6.00 -5.31
C THR A 51 -5.60 6.29 -3.81
N VAL A 52 -4.84 7.29 -3.35
CA VAL A 52 -4.87 7.73 -1.94
C VAL A 52 -6.26 8.25 -1.56
N ILE A 53 -6.86 9.11 -2.39
CA ILE A 53 -8.22 9.64 -2.13
C ILE A 53 -9.23 8.49 -2.06
N TRP A 54 -9.18 7.57 -3.02
CA TRP A 54 -10.05 6.39 -3.04
C TRP A 54 -9.86 5.53 -1.78
N PHE A 55 -8.61 5.26 -1.41
CA PHE A 55 -8.28 4.46 -0.24
C PHE A 55 -8.84 5.08 1.05
N VAL A 56 -8.62 6.39 1.25
CA VAL A 56 -9.14 7.12 2.41
C VAL A 56 -10.68 7.10 2.41
N TYR A 57 -11.32 7.30 1.27
CA TYR A 57 -12.78 7.21 1.15
C TYR A 57 -13.31 5.83 1.57
N GLN A 58 -12.72 4.75 1.04
CA GLN A 58 -13.11 3.38 1.41
C GLN A 58 -12.85 3.08 2.89
N TRP A 59 -11.75 3.58 3.44
CA TRP A 59 -11.43 3.46 4.87
C TRP A 59 -12.51 4.13 5.73
N LEU A 60 -12.86 5.37 5.43
CA LEU A 60 -13.90 6.12 6.15
C LEU A 60 -15.26 5.41 6.04
N LYS A 61 -15.62 4.91 4.85
CA LYS A 61 -16.84 4.13 4.63
C LYS A 61 -16.86 2.86 5.51
N LYS A 62 -15.75 2.12 5.55
CA LYS A 62 -15.61 0.91 6.38
C LYS A 62 -15.74 1.23 7.87
N MET A 63 -15.10 2.29 8.36
CA MET A 63 -15.22 2.72 9.76
C MET A 63 -16.66 3.08 10.14
N LYS A 64 -17.41 3.73 9.23
CA LYS A 64 -18.84 4.06 9.47
C LYS A 64 -19.72 2.81 9.49
N SER A 65 -19.50 1.86 8.57
CA SER A 65 -20.26 0.60 8.51
C SER A 65 -20.03 -0.30 9.72
N GLN A 66 -18.83 -0.28 10.32
CA GLN A 66 -18.52 -1.03 11.55
C GLN A 66 -19.15 -0.42 12.81
N LYS A 67 -19.61 0.84 12.75
CA LYS A 67 -20.23 1.56 13.87
C LYS A 67 -21.76 1.40 13.91
N GLN A 68 -22.35 0.81 12.88
CA GLN A 68 -23.80 0.55 12.74
C GLN A 68 -24.19 -0.92 12.96
N GLN A 69 -23.22 -1.78 13.28
CA GLN A 69 -23.43 -3.11 13.86
C GLN A 69 -23.06 -3.06 15.34
#